data_AF-A0ABD0LTH6-F1
#
_entry.id   AF-A0ABD0LTH6-F1
#
_cell.length_a   1.000
_cell.length_b   1.000
_cell.length_c   1.000
_cell.angle_alpha   90.00
_cell.angle_beta   90.00
_cell.angle_gamma   90.00
#
_symmetry.space_group_name_H-M   'P 1'
#
loop_
_entity.id
_entity.type
_entity.pdbx_description
1 polymer ?
#
loop_
_entity_poly.entity_id
_entity_poly.type
_entity_poly.pdbx_seq_one_letter_code
_entity_poly.pdbx_strand_id
1 'polypeptide(L)'
;MPRVEVDSDIRRLFAVSGLESYEKLRRESSELISILCSMQARLSERLKTFTGASISESVEYSTLRELQMAAQNLRICAEEESRLLAGFWLTQLPPLNARGEFYDPKAAEENENLRVELRKQKSRYDLLAHTVREQQERLHATNALRKKWETTLYKQLSHTTQVLGHAKENFDQAGLTPPKDKSPRKSQPQRKFKDKN
;
A
#
# COMPACT_ATOMS: atom_id res chain seq x y z
N MET A 1 -33.17 -20.79 30.24
CA MET A 1 -32.45 -19.59 30.75
C MET A 1 -32.64 -18.47 29.75
N PRO A 2 -33.39 -17.40 30.06
CA PRO A 2 -33.52 -16.27 29.15
C PRO A 2 -32.17 -15.54 29.04
N ARG A 3 -31.72 -15.26 27.82
CA ARG A 3 -30.57 -14.40 27.56
C ARG A 3 -30.96 -12.97 27.94
N VAL A 4 -30.37 -12.44 29.01
CA VAL A 4 -30.45 -11.02 29.33
C VAL A 4 -29.56 -10.30 28.31
N GLU A 5 -30.19 -9.63 27.33
CA GLU A 5 -29.48 -8.72 26.45
C GLU A 5 -29.05 -7.50 27.25
N VAL A 6 -27.80 -7.54 27.74
CA VAL A 6 -27.18 -6.40 28.41
C VAL A 6 -26.98 -5.30 27.37
N ASP A 7 -27.74 -4.22 27.55
CA ASP A 7 -27.77 -3.03 26.72
C ASP A 7 -26.37 -2.47 26.46
N SER A 8 -26.15 -1.95 25.26
CA SER A 8 -24.84 -1.49 24.80
C SER A 8 -24.26 -0.37 25.68
N ASP A 9 -25.15 0.44 26.27
CA ASP A 9 -24.78 1.52 27.18
C ASP A 9 -24.27 0.99 28.52
N ILE A 10 -24.79 -0.14 29.01
CA ILE A 10 -24.27 -0.82 30.20
C ILE A 10 -22.86 -1.35 29.92
N ARG A 11 -22.62 -1.95 28.76
CA ARG A 11 -21.26 -2.42 28.37
C ARG A 11 -20.25 -1.29 28.23
N ARG A 12 -20.68 -0.11 27.74
CA ARG A 12 -19.85 1.09 27.66
C ARG A 12 -19.53 1.66 29.04
N LEU A 13 -20.50 1.71 29.95
CA LEU A 13 -20.30 2.07 31.35
C LEU A 13 -19.28 1.14 32.02
N PHE A 14 -19.37 -0.18 31.79
CA PHE A 14 -18.38 -1.14 32.28
C PHE A 14 -16.98 -0.88 31.70
N ALA A 15 -16.86 -0.57 30.40
CA ALA A 15 -15.57 -0.26 29.77
C ALA A 15 -14.92 1.03 30.29
N VAL A 16 -15.71 2.11 30.47
CA VAL A 16 -15.22 3.39 31.00
C VAL A 16 -14.86 3.26 32.49
N SER A 17 -15.69 2.58 33.29
CA SER A 17 -15.35 2.27 34.69
C SER A 17 -14.09 1.39 34.80
N GLY A 18 -13.83 0.54 33.79
CA GLY A 18 -12.62 -0.26 33.69
C GLY A 18 -11.36 0.58 33.45
N LEU A 19 -11.46 1.63 32.62
CA LEU A 19 -10.35 2.54 32.33
C LEU A 19 -9.99 3.42 33.54
N GLU A 20 -10.98 4.03 34.20
CA GLU A 20 -10.74 4.85 35.39
C GLU A 20 -10.21 4.02 36.57
N SER A 21 -10.77 2.82 36.78
CA SER A 21 -10.30 1.89 37.81
C SER A 21 -8.88 1.40 37.52
N TYR A 22 -8.53 1.17 36.26
CA TYR A 22 -7.18 0.83 35.83
C TYR A 22 -6.18 1.96 36.12
N GLU A 23 -6.49 3.19 35.72
CA GLU A 23 -5.60 4.34 35.97
C GLU A 23 -5.46 4.67 37.47
N LYS A 24 -6.50 4.39 38.26
CA LYS A 24 -6.41 4.47 39.73
C LYS A 24 -5.50 3.39 40.29
N LEU A 25 -5.71 2.13 39.92
CA LEU A 25 -4.91 0.99 40.38
C LEU A 25 -3.43 1.14 40.00
N ARG A 26 -3.14 1.63 38.79
CA ARG A 26 -1.78 1.94 38.33
C ARG A 26 -1.08 2.97 39.20
N ARG A 27 -1.81 4.03 39.61
CA ARG A 27 -1.28 5.07 40.51
C ARG A 27 -1.04 4.53 41.91
N GLU A 28 -2.01 3.81 42.47
CA GLU A 28 -1.91 3.19 43.80
C GLU A 28 -0.76 2.17 43.86
N SER A 29 -0.56 1.36 42.81
CA SER A 29 0.56 0.42 42.69
C SER A 29 1.92 1.14 42.67
N SER A 30 2.01 2.26 41.96
CA SER A 30 3.25 3.07 41.91
C SER A 30 3.58 3.71 43.27
N GLU A 31 2.56 4.19 43.98
CA GLU A 31 2.71 4.75 45.33
C GLU A 31 3.09 3.67 46.35
N LEU A 32 2.48 2.48 46.28
CA LEU A 32 2.81 1.32 47.11
C LEU A 32 4.29 0.94 46.99
N ILE A 33 4.83 0.86 45.77
CA ILE A 33 6.25 0.58 45.53
C ILE A 33 7.15 1.63 46.21
N SER A 34 6.81 2.92 46.07
CA SER A 34 7.56 4.02 46.70
C SER A 34 7.58 3.93 48.23
N ILE A 35 6.43 3.60 48.83
CA ILE A 35 6.30 3.39 50.28
C ILE A 35 7.15 2.20 50.73
N LEU A 36 7.09 1.08 50.01
CA LEU A 36 7.87 -0.13 50.33
C LEU A 36 9.39 0.13 50.23
N CYS A 37 9.85 0.85 49.22
CA CYS A 37 11.24 1.30 49.12
C CYS A 37 11.66 2.17 50.33
N SER A 38 10.80 3.09 50.74
CA SER A 38 11.04 3.96 51.90
C SER A 38 11.07 3.17 53.22
N MET A 39 10.18 2.19 53.38
CA MET A 39 10.18 1.28 54.54
C MET A 39 11.45 0.45 54.60
N GLN A 40 11.87 -0.13 53.47
CA GLN A 40 13.13 -0.88 53.39
C GLN A 40 14.35 -0.04 53.73
N ALA A 41 14.39 1.23 53.28
CA ALA A 41 15.49 2.14 53.59
C ALA A 41 15.58 2.38 55.11
N ARG A 42 14.45 2.65 55.78
CA ARG A 42 14.38 2.83 57.23
C ARG A 42 14.75 1.56 58.00
N LEU A 43 14.27 0.40 57.56
CA LEU A 43 14.63 -0.88 58.17
C LEU A 43 16.12 -1.18 58.00
N SER A 44 16.68 -0.88 56.84
CA SER A 44 18.12 -1.06 56.58
C SER A 44 18.97 -0.12 57.45
N GLU A 45 18.52 1.11 57.66
CA GLU A 45 19.17 2.06 58.57
C GLU A 45 19.12 1.58 60.03
N ARG A 46 17.94 1.12 60.50
CA ARG A 46 17.78 0.55 61.85
C ARG A 46 18.60 -0.73 62.03
N LEU A 47 18.68 -1.60 61.04
CA LEU A 47 19.51 -2.80 61.13
C LEU A 47 21.01 -2.49 61.19
N LYS A 48 21.46 -1.39 60.56
CA LYS A 48 22.87 -0.95 60.66
C LYS A 48 23.27 -0.57 62.09
N THR A 49 22.35 -0.07 62.92
CA THR A 49 22.67 0.29 64.31
C THR A 49 22.97 -0.93 65.20
N PHE A 50 22.64 -2.14 64.75
CA PHE A 50 22.93 -3.39 65.45
C PHE A 50 24.30 -4.01 65.09
N THR A 51 25.08 -3.38 64.20
CA THR A 51 26.38 -3.92 63.74
C THR A 51 27.48 -4.01 64.82
N GLY A 52 27.21 -3.58 66.05
CA GLY A 52 28.15 -3.68 67.19
C GLY A 52 27.57 -4.21 68.52
N ALA A 53 26.28 -4.54 68.60
CA ALA A 53 25.67 -5.22 69.76
C ALA A 53 25.62 -6.74 69.47
N SER A 54 25.52 -7.64 70.47
CA SER A 54 25.46 -9.09 70.22
C SER A 54 24.24 -9.43 69.34
N ILE A 55 24.50 -9.54 68.03
CA ILE A 55 23.51 -9.71 66.96
C ILE A 55 22.66 -10.97 67.17
N SER A 56 23.18 -11.92 67.95
CA SER A 56 22.60 -13.24 68.18
C SER A 56 21.57 -13.33 69.31
N GLU A 57 21.37 -12.29 70.15
CA GLU A 57 20.50 -12.39 71.34
C GLU A 57 19.35 -11.38 71.37
N SER A 58 19.30 -10.43 70.43
CA SER A 58 18.24 -9.44 70.38
C SER A 58 17.05 -9.90 69.54
N VAL A 59 15.94 -10.18 70.21
CA VAL A 59 14.62 -10.44 69.60
C VAL A 59 14.20 -9.28 68.67
N GLU A 60 14.66 -8.06 68.95
CA GLU A 60 14.41 -6.89 68.10
C GLU A 60 15.14 -6.99 66.76
N TYR A 61 16.39 -7.47 66.74
CA TYR A 61 17.15 -7.66 65.52
C TYR A 61 16.52 -8.71 64.60
N SER A 62 16.11 -9.87 65.16
CA SER A 62 15.44 -10.91 64.39
C SER A 62 14.12 -10.41 63.81
N THR A 63 13.32 -9.70 64.61
CA THR A 63 12.04 -9.11 64.17
C THR A 63 12.24 -8.08 63.06
N LEU A 64 13.25 -7.20 63.18
CA LEU A 64 13.56 -6.22 62.14
C LEU A 64 14.05 -6.87 60.85
N ARG A 65 14.81 -7.97 60.95
CA ARG A 65 15.30 -8.72 59.80
C ARG A 65 14.16 -9.44 59.09
N GLU A 66 13.25 -10.07 59.83
CA GLU A 66 12.03 -10.67 59.27
C GLU A 66 11.14 -9.63 58.59
N LEU A 67 10.94 -8.48 59.23
CA LEU A 67 10.15 -7.37 58.65
C LEU A 67 10.79 -6.81 57.38
N GLN A 68 12.12 -6.72 57.33
CA GLN A 68 12.85 -6.31 56.12
C GLN A 68 12.64 -7.30 54.97
N MET A 69 12.72 -8.60 55.26
CA MET A 69 12.46 -9.65 54.26
C MET A 69 11.01 -9.63 53.78
N ALA A 70 10.04 -9.45 54.69
CA ALA A 70 8.63 -9.33 54.35
C ALA A 70 8.35 -8.09 53.46
N ALA A 71 8.91 -6.94 53.81
CA ALA A 71 8.81 -5.72 52.98
C ALA A 71 9.45 -5.91 51.60
N GLN A 72 10.53 -6.69 51.50
CA GLN A 72 11.15 -7.05 50.22
C GLN A 72 10.28 -7.97 49.37
N ASN A 73 9.67 -8.99 49.95
CA ASN A 73 8.75 -9.85 49.22
C ASN A 73 7.53 -9.06 48.71
N LEU A 74 6.96 -8.19 49.54
CA LEU A 74 5.84 -7.32 49.13
C LEU A 74 6.23 -6.38 47.99
N ARG A 75 7.46 -5.84 47.99
CA ARG A 75 7.94 -4.97 46.91
C ARG A 75 8.02 -5.72 45.59
N ILE A 76 8.57 -6.93 45.60
CA ILE A 76 8.65 -7.78 44.40
C ILE A 76 7.26 -8.10 43.86
N CYS A 77 6.30 -8.42 44.73
CA CYS A 77 4.91 -8.65 44.31
C CYS A 77 4.27 -7.39 43.70
N ALA A 78 4.49 -6.21 44.29
CA ALA A 78 3.96 -4.96 43.77
C ALA A 78 4.61 -4.55 42.43
N GLU A 79 5.91 -4.80 42.26
CA GLU A 79 6.62 -4.61 41.00
C GLU A 79 6.06 -5.51 39.88
N GLU A 80 5.76 -6.77 40.21
CA GLU A 80 5.15 -7.72 39.27
C GLU A 80 3.70 -7.33 38.92
N GLU A 81 2.91 -6.88 39.91
CA GLU A 81 1.57 -6.33 39.67
C GLU A 81 1.62 -5.13 38.72
N SER A 82 2.54 -4.19 38.96
CA SER A 82 2.75 -3.03 38.08
C SER A 82 3.16 -3.44 36.66
N ARG A 83 4.01 -4.46 36.53
CA ARG A 83 4.41 -5.02 35.23
C ARG A 83 3.21 -5.64 34.49
N LEU A 84 2.35 -6.38 35.18
CA LEU A 84 1.14 -6.97 34.62
C LEU A 84 0.12 -5.89 34.20
N LEU A 85 -0.04 -4.86 35.02
CA LEU A 85 -0.87 -3.70 34.68
C LEU A 85 -0.34 -3.00 33.42
N ALA A 86 0.98 -2.80 33.29
CA ALA A 86 1.56 -2.22 32.08
C ALA A 86 1.32 -3.05 30.81
N GLY A 87 1.12 -4.37 30.94
CA GLY A 87 0.74 -5.26 29.85
C GLY A 87 -0.76 -5.23 29.51
N PHE A 88 -1.58 -4.52 30.28
CA PHE A 88 -3.01 -4.39 30.03
C PHE A 88 -3.26 -3.43 28.86
N TRP A 89 -3.84 -3.95 27.78
CA TRP A 89 -4.19 -3.15 26.63
C TRP A 89 -5.51 -2.43 26.87
N LEU A 90 -5.43 -1.11 27.01
CA LEU A 90 -6.60 -0.24 26.94
C LEU A 90 -7.08 -0.16 25.49
N THR A 91 -8.06 -0.98 25.15
CA THR A 91 -8.77 -0.83 23.87
C THR A 91 -9.85 0.23 24.05
N GLN A 92 -9.62 1.42 23.48
CA GLN A 92 -10.71 2.36 23.28
C GLN A 92 -11.56 1.85 22.12
N LEU A 93 -12.87 1.77 22.34
CA LEU A 93 -13.80 1.49 21.26
C LEU A 93 -13.67 2.60 20.19
N PRO A 94 -13.73 2.26 18.89
CA PRO A 94 -13.71 3.27 17.83
C PRO A 94 -14.82 4.32 18.04
N PRO A 95 -14.63 5.57 17.58
CA PRO A 95 -15.68 6.58 17.67
C PRO A 95 -16.92 6.14 16.88
N LEU A 96 -18.09 6.58 17.34
CA LEU A 96 -19.36 6.30 16.66
C LEU A 96 -19.63 7.37 15.60
N ASN A 97 -20.17 6.95 14.46
CA ASN A 97 -20.72 7.88 13.47
C ASN A 97 -22.11 8.38 13.91
N ALA A 98 -22.69 9.31 13.16
CA ALA A 98 -24.05 9.85 13.41
C ALA A 98 -25.17 8.79 13.37
N ARG A 99 -24.88 7.57 12.90
CA ARG A 99 -25.79 6.42 12.85
C ARG A 99 -25.59 5.46 14.02
N GLY A 100 -24.66 5.75 14.93
CA GLY A 100 -24.34 4.88 16.06
C GLY A 100 -23.50 3.66 15.71
N GLU A 101 -22.83 3.64 14.56
CA GLU A 101 -21.94 2.56 14.15
C GLU A 101 -20.48 2.94 14.41
N PHE A 102 -19.67 1.96 14.79
CA PHE A 102 -18.22 2.14 14.94
C PHE A 102 -17.58 2.55 13.61
N TYR A 103 -16.83 3.64 13.64
CA TYR A 103 -16.24 4.25 12.46
C TYR A 103 -14.77 4.59 12.73
N ASP A 104 -13.91 4.29 11.76
CA ASP A 104 -12.51 4.70 11.78
C ASP A 104 -12.33 5.96 10.92
N PRO A 105 -12.06 7.13 11.54
CA PRO A 105 -11.87 8.39 10.82
C PRO A 105 -10.75 8.34 9.79
N LYS A 106 -9.66 7.62 10.09
CA LYS A 106 -8.51 7.52 9.17
C LYS A 106 -8.87 6.67 7.96
N ALA A 107 -9.45 5.50 8.19
CA ALA A 107 -9.86 4.61 7.11
C ALA A 107 -10.87 5.27 6.16
N ALA A 108 -11.73 6.13 6.69
CA ALA A 108 -12.73 6.82 5.90
C ALA A 108 -12.18 8.02 5.12
N GLU A 109 -11.25 8.78 5.68
CA GLU A 109 -10.49 9.80 4.95
C GLU A 109 -9.73 9.17 3.78
N GLU A 110 -9.04 8.04 4.04
CA GLU A 110 -8.36 7.27 2.99
C GLU A 110 -9.33 6.78 1.92
N ASN A 111 -10.51 6.27 2.31
CA ASN A 111 -11.52 5.82 1.36
C ASN A 111 -12.00 6.96 0.45
N GLU A 112 -12.21 8.16 1.00
CA GLU A 112 -12.65 9.30 0.21
C GLU A 112 -11.55 9.78 -0.75
N ASN A 113 -10.30 9.79 -0.30
CA ASN A 113 -9.14 10.08 -1.16
C ASN A 113 -9.04 9.08 -2.33
N LEU A 114 -9.22 7.78 -2.05
CA LEU A 114 -9.23 6.75 -3.08
C LEU A 114 -10.38 6.91 -4.06
N ARG A 115 -11.58 7.31 -3.60
CA ARG A 115 -12.73 7.59 -4.48
C ARG A 115 -12.48 8.79 -5.39
N VAL A 116 -11.82 9.83 -4.88
CA VAL A 116 -11.42 10.99 -5.70
C VAL A 116 -10.43 10.55 -6.78
N GLU A 117 -9.41 9.77 -6.42
CA GLU A 117 -8.41 9.31 -7.39
C GLU A 117 -9.02 8.37 -8.44
N LEU A 118 -9.91 7.47 -8.03
CA LEU A 118 -10.64 6.60 -8.95
C LEU A 118 -11.44 7.40 -9.98
N ARG A 119 -12.13 8.47 -9.54
CA ARG A 119 -12.87 9.37 -10.44
C ARG A 119 -11.95 10.06 -11.45
N LYS A 120 -10.79 10.55 -11.00
CA LYS A 120 -9.78 11.17 -11.88
C LYS A 120 -9.27 10.17 -12.92
N GLN A 121 -8.87 8.97 -12.50
CA GLN A 121 -8.36 7.96 -13.42
C GLN A 121 -9.41 7.52 -14.44
N LYS A 122 -10.66 7.35 -14.01
CA LYS A 122 -11.77 7.04 -14.92
C LYS A 122 -11.95 8.11 -16.00
N SER A 123 -11.95 9.39 -15.60
CA SER A 123 -12.07 10.51 -16.56
C SER A 123 -10.93 10.57 -17.58
N ARG A 124 -9.69 10.30 -17.13
CA ARG A 124 -8.51 10.22 -18.01
C ARG A 124 -8.61 9.05 -18.98
N TYR A 125 -9.08 7.91 -18.50
CA TYR A 125 -9.28 6.72 -19.32
C TYR A 125 -10.34 6.95 -20.39
N ASP A 126 -11.48 7.56 -20.02
CA ASP A 126 -12.57 7.85 -20.96
C ASP A 126 -12.11 8.79 -22.07
N LEU A 127 -11.34 9.84 -21.72
CA LEU A 127 -10.73 10.75 -22.70
C LEU A 127 -9.77 10.00 -23.64
N LEU A 128 -8.87 9.19 -23.09
CA LEU A 128 -7.90 8.43 -23.89
C LEU A 128 -8.60 7.44 -24.82
N ALA A 129 -9.62 6.74 -24.34
CA ALA A 129 -10.41 5.81 -25.13
C ALA A 129 -11.11 6.52 -26.30
N HIS A 130 -11.65 7.72 -26.06
CA HIS A 130 -12.22 8.54 -27.12
C HIS A 130 -11.17 8.94 -28.17
N THR A 131 -10.03 9.48 -27.74
CA THR A 131 -8.95 9.89 -28.65
C THR A 131 -8.43 8.72 -29.48
N VAL A 132 -8.21 7.56 -28.87
CA VAL A 132 -7.76 6.37 -29.60
C VAL A 132 -8.78 5.96 -30.67
N ARG A 133 -10.07 6.00 -30.35
CA ARG A 133 -11.13 5.68 -31.31
C ARG A 133 -11.13 6.66 -32.49
N GLU A 134 -11.02 7.97 -32.23
CA GLU A 134 -10.94 8.98 -33.29
C GLU A 134 -9.72 8.76 -34.19
N GLN A 135 -8.54 8.49 -33.61
CA GLN A 135 -7.34 8.23 -34.41
C GLN A 135 -7.47 6.95 -35.22
N GLN A 136 -8.09 5.91 -34.67
CA GLN A 136 -8.35 4.66 -35.36
C GLN A 136 -9.30 4.87 -36.56
N GLU A 137 -10.37 5.64 -36.40
CA GLU A 137 -11.29 6.00 -37.48
C GLU A 137 -10.58 6.78 -38.59
N ARG A 138 -9.76 7.78 -38.23
CA ARG A 138 -8.93 8.53 -39.19
C ARG A 138 -7.97 7.62 -39.94
N LEU A 139 -7.33 6.68 -39.25
CA LEU A 139 -6.43 5.71 -39.86
C LEU A 139 -7.17 4.77 -40.83
N HIS A 140 -8.38 4.33 -40.47
CA HIS A 140 -9.21 3.53 -41.37
C HIS A 140 -9.61 4.30 -42.63
N ALA A 141 -10.00 5.57 -42.49
CA ALA A 141 -10.35 6.43 -43.62
C ALA A 141 -9.16 6.67 -44.56
N THR A 142 -7.98 6.97 -44.02
CA THR A 142 -6.76 7.18 -44.83
C THR A 142 -6.33 5.89 -45.54
N ASN A 143 -6.40 4.75 -44.88
CA ASN A 143 -6.12 3.46 -45.50
C ASN A 143 -7.13 3.10 -46.61
N ALA A 144 -8.41 3.40 -46.43
CA ALA A 144 -9.42 3.19 -47.46
C ALA A 144 -9.16 4.08 -48.70
N LEU A 145 -8.79 5.34 -48.48
CA LEU A 145 -8.40 6.25 -49.56
C LEU A 145 -7.16 5.74 -50.31
N ARG A 146 -6.13 5.33 -49.56
CA ARG A 146 -4.90 4.74 -50.11
C ARG A 146 -5.21 3.53 -50.99
N LYS A 147 -6.04 2.59 -50.53
CA LYS A 147 -6.45 1.43 -51.34
C LYS A 147 -7.15 1.84 -52.63
N LYS A 148 -8.05 2.83 -52.59
CA LYS A 148 -8.70 3.36 -53.80
C LYS A 148 -7.67 3.95 -54.78
N TRP A 149 -6.70 4.70 -54.28
CA TRP A 149 -5.63 5.27 -55.10
C TRP A 149 -4.76 4.18 -55.72
N GLU A 150 -4.34 3.17 -54.95
CA GLU A 150 -3.60 2.01 -55.45
C GLU A 150 -4.37 1.33 -56.59
N THR A 151 -5.66 1.05 -56.42
CA THR A 151 -6.46 0.42 -57.50
C THR A 151 -6.56 1.28 -58.76
N THR A 152 -6.61 2.60 -58.61
CA THR A 152 -6.67 3.54 -59.76
C THR A 152 -5.34 3.58 -60.49
N LEU A 153 -4.23 3.62 -59.75
CA LEU A 153 -2.88 3.55 -60.31
C LEU A 153 -2.65 2.23 -61.05
N TYR A 154 -3.08 1.09 -60.49
CA TYR A 154 -2.99 -0.19 -61.16
C TYR A 154 -3.77 -0.22 -62.48
N LYS A 155 -4.98 0.36 -62.53
CA LYS A 155 -5.77 0.46 -63.77
C LYS A 155 -5.06 1.32 -64.83
N GLN A 156 -4.55 2.49 -64.43
CA GLN A 156 -3.81 3.36 -65.36
C GLN A 156 -2.53 2.70 -65.86
N LEU A 157 -1.78 2.03 -64.99
CA LEU A 157 -0.57 1.31 -65.37
C LEU A 157 -0.87 0.17 -66.34
N SER A 158 -1.92 -0.62 -66.08
CA SER A 158 -2.37 -1.70 -66.95
C SER A 158 -2.79 -1.17 -68.33
N HIS A 159 -3.61 -0.11 -68.37
CA HIS A 159 -4.02 0.52 -69.63
C HIS A 159 -2.81 1.06 -70.41
N THR A 160 -1.89 1.75 -69.74
CA THR A 160 -0.66 2.29 -70.37
C THR A 160 0.19 1.16 -70.93
N THR A 161 0.34 0.06 -70.19
CA THR A 161 1.09 -1.12 -70.63
C THR A 161 0.45 -1.76 -71.87
N GLN A 162 -0.88 -1.83 -71.91
CA GLN A 162 -1.62 -2.33 -73.08
C GLN A 162 -1.46 -1.42 -74.30
N VAL A 163 -1.62 -0.10 -74.12
CA VAL A 163 -1.43 0.88 -75.20
C VAL A 163 -0.01 0.85 -75.75
N LEU A 164 1.01 0.76 -74.87
CA LEU A 164 2.41 0.60 -75.28
C LEU A 164 2.65 -0.74 -75.99
N GLY A 165 2.00 -1.82 -75.56
CA GLY A 165 2.03 -3.12 -76.22
C GLY A 165 1.49 -3.04 -77.66
N HIS A 166 0.30 -2.45 -77.84
CA HIS A 166 -0.28 -2.24 -79.17
C HIS A 166 0.53 -1.28 -80.04
N ALA A 167 1.05 -0.19 -79.47
CA ALA A 167 1.92 0.74 -80.19
C ALA A 167 3.16 0.00 -80.70
N LYS A 168 3.78 -0.83 -79.86
CA LYS A 168 4.90 -1.68 -80.25
C LYS A 168 4.53 -2.66 -81.37
N GLU A 169 3.42 -3.39 -81.24
CA GLU A 169 2.93 -4.29 -82.30
C GLU A 169 2.72 -3.55 -83.63
N ASN A 170 2.15 -2.34 -83.59
CA ASN A 170 1.95 -1.50 -84.76
C ASN A 170 3.29 -1.05 -85.38
N PHE A 171 4.28 -0.66 -84.56
CA PHE A 171 5.62 -0.32 -85.06
C PHE A 171 6.33 -1.54 -85.66
N ASP A 172 6.20 -2.71 -85.03
CA ASP A 172 6.75 -3.99 -85.49
C ASP A 172 6.12 -4.37 -86.86
N GLN A 173 4.80 -4.21 -87.03
CA GLN A 173 4.07 -4.50 -88.28
C GLN A 173 4.34 -3.49 -89.39
N ALA A 174 4.49 -2.20 -89.07
CA ALA A 174 4.78 -1.16 -90.04
C ALA A 174 6.24 -1.18 -90.53
N GLY A 175 7.07 -2.09 -90.03
CA GLY A 175 8.51 -2.16 -90.36
C GLY A 175 9.29 -0.94 -89.86
N LEU A 176 8.72 -0.15 -88.95
CA LEU A 176 9.31 1.06 -88.39
C LEU A 176 10.09 0.79 -87.09
N THR A 177 10.22 -0.48 -86.70
CA THR A 177 11.16 -0.86 -85.67
C THR A 177 12.59 -0.59 -86.13
N PRO A 178 13.40 0.15 -85.37
CA PRO A 178 14.83 0.19 -85.63
C PRO A 178 15.37 -1.25 -85.62
N PRO A 179 16.39 -1.57 -86.45
CA PRO A 179 16.99 -2.90 -86.46
C PRO A 179 17.34 -3.29 -85.03
N LYS A 180 17.08 -4.55 -84.64
CA LYS A 180 17.60 -5.08 -83.37
C LYS A 180 19.12 -4.98 -83.42
N ASP A 181 19.65 -3.87 -82.95
CA ASP A 181 21.07 -3.68 -82.82
C ASP A 181 21.49 -4.66 -81.73
N LYS A 182 22.21 -5.70 -82.15
CA LYS A 182 22.86 -6.66 -81.26
C LYS A 182 24.03 -5.95 -80.58
N SER A 183 23.72 -4.96 -79.75
CA SER A 183 24.69 -4.33 -78.87
C SER A 183 24.82 -5.19 -77.61
N PRO A 184 26.04 -5.62 -77.24
CA PRO A 184 26.24 -6.53 -76.13
C PRO A 184 25.86 -5.82 -74.82
N ARG A 185 25.05 -6.52 -74.04
CA ARG A 185 24.61 -6.18 -72.69
C ARG A 185 25.85 -5.90 -71.81
N LYS A 186 26.27 -4.63 -71.69
CA LYS A 186 27.26 -4.22 -70.67
C LYS A 186 26.54 -4.09 -69.32
N SER A 187 26.73 -5.13 -68.52
CA SER A 187 26.85 -5.13 -67.05
C SER A 187 26.14 -4.01 -66.27
N GLN A 188 25.10 -4.39 -65.51
CA GLN A 188 24.64 -3.65 -64.34
C GLN A 188 25.75 -3.57 -63.27
N PRO A 189 25.97 -2.42 -62.60
CA PRO A 189 26.59 -2.41 -61.29
C PRO A 189 25.54 -2.83 -60.25
N GLN A 190 25.80 -3.93 -59.53
CA GLN A 190 25.04 -4.29 -58.34
C GLN A 190 25.22 -3.20 -57.26
N ARG A 191 24.17 -2.42 -57.00
CA ARG A 191 24.08 -1.66 -55.75
C ARG A 191 23.53 -2.57 -54.67
N LYS A 192 24.41 -2.95 -53.73
CA LYS A 192 24.07 -3.58 -52.45
C LYS A 192 23.14 -2.64 -51.67
N PHE A 193 21.93 -3.08 -51.37
CA PHE A 193 21.17 -2.53 -50.25
C PHE A 193 21.78 -3.10 -48.96
N LYS A 194 22.28 -2.21 -48.10
CA LYS A 194 22.53 -2.51 -46.70
C LYS A 194 21.22 -2.31 -45.98
N ASP A 195 20.61 -3.39 -45.51
CA ASP A 195 19.59 -3.32 -44.48
C ASP A 195 20.25 -2.93 -43.16
N LYS A 196 19.71 -1.87 -42.55
CA LYS A 196 19.80 -1.63 -41.11
C LYS A 196 18.40 -1.79 -40.56
N ASN A 197 18.17 -2.93 -39.91
CA ASN A 197 17.56 -3.04 -38.58
C ASN A 197 17.77 -4.46 -38.08
#